data_AF-A0A847H1A1-F1
#
_entry.id   AF-A0A847H1A1-F1
#
_cell.length_a   1.000
_cell.length_b   1.000
_cell.length_c   1.000
_cell.angle_alpha   90.00
_cell.angle_beta   90.00
_cell.angle_gamma   90.00
#
_symmetry.space_group_name_H-M   'P 1'
#
loop_
_entity.id
_entity.type
_entity.pdbx_description
1 polymer ?
#
loop_
_entity_poly.entity_id
_entity_poly.type
_entity_poly.pdbx_seq_one_letter_code
_entity_poly.pdbx_strand_id
1 'polypeptide(L)'
;METENTKKGFTVLEIIVTIVLLAVFALYATPVFFTPKEKKQEASIRANVAMAVSATTARLALKKKNFTATEVATMTAETLNEHAKNPINKRNKAYTLDAPAEGTVVFIPDNAKKQIEINGYAHDTTKPLITRVVHGYEHNKTQEGTQNK
;
A
#
# COMPACT_ATOMS: atom_id res chain seq x y z
N MET A 1 73.25 6.72 -8.98
CA MET A 1 72.41 7.43 -7.99
C MET A 1 71.17 6.57 -7.77
N GLU A 2 71.22 5.68 -6.78
CA GLU A 2 70.03 4.90 -6.37
C GLU A 2 69.38 5.64 -5.19
N THR A 3 68.10 5.95 -5.36
CA THR A 3 67.25 6.54 -4.32
C THR A 3 66.74 5.42 -3.41
N GLU A 4 67.29 5.33 -2.20
CA GLU A 4 66.77 4.45 -1.15
C GLU A 4 65.34 4.84 -0.79
N ASN A 5 64.37 4.03 -1.20
CA ASN A 5 63.01 4.07 -0.68
C ASN A 5 63.01 3.37 0.69
N THR A 6 63.13 4.14 1.77
CA THR A 6 62.97 3.63 3.13
C THR A 6 61.50 3.29 3.36
N LYS A 7 61.17 1.98 3.28
CA LYS A 7 59.83 1.47 3.62
C LYS A 7 59.63 1.61 5.13
N LYS A 8 58.92 2.66 5.54
CA LYS A 8 58.55 2.90 6.94
C LYS A 8 57.59 1.78 7.40
N GLY A 9 58.04 0.96 8.35
CA GLY A 9 57.25 -0.12 8.92
C GLY A 9 56.12 0.40 9.82
N PHE A 10 55.01 -0.32 9.83
CA PHE A 10 53.83 0.04 10.62
C PHE A 10 54.09 -0.27 12.11
N THR A 11 53.83 0.70 13.00
CA THR A 11 54.03 0.50 14.44
C THR A 11 52.78 -0.10 15.09
N VAL A 12 52.93 -0.90 16.15
CA VAL A 12 51.80 -1.49 16.89
C VAL A 12 50.84 -0.41 17.40
N LEU A 13 51.38 0.74 17.81
CA LEU A 13 50.58 1.89 18.26
C LEU A 13 49.66 2.42 17.15
N GLU A 14 50.18 2.54 15.94
CA GLU A 14 49.43 3.02 14.77
C GLU A 14 48.27 2.07 14.41
N ILE A 15 48.47 0.76 14.60
CA ILE A 15 47.39 -0.23 14.44
C ILE A 15 46.29 -0.03 15.48
N ILE A 16 46.66 0.15 16.76
CA ILE A 16 45.69 0.35 17.85
C ILE A 16 44.86 1.61 17.61
N VAL A 17 45.50 2.73 17.29
CA VAL A 17 44.80 4.00 17.02
C VAL A 17 43.87 3.87 15.82
N THR A 18 44.31 3.18 14.77
CA THR A 18 43.49 2.95 13.57
C THR A 18 42.26 2.10 13.89
N ILE A 19 42.38 1.03 14.68
CA ILE A 19 41.25 0.18 15.06
C ILE A 19 40.23 0.96 15.89
N VAL A 20 40.70 1.80 16.83
CA VAL A 20 39.82 2.64 17.65
C VAL A 20 39.08 3.66 16.77
N LEU A 21 39.77 4.32 15.84
CA LEU A 21 39.14 5.26 14.91
C LEU A 21 38.11 4.55 14.01
N LEU A 22 38.43 3.36 13.49
CA LEU A 22 37.50 2.58 12.68
C LEU A 22 36.25 2.16 13.48
N ALA A 23 36.39 1.81 14.76
CA ALA A 23 35.24 1.49 15.61
C ALA A 23 34.31 2.70 15.83
N VAL A 24 34.89 3.89 16.06
CA VAL A 24 34.11 5.14 16.20
C VAL A 24 33.44 5.51 14.89
N PHE A 25 34.14 5.39 13.76
CA PHE A 25 33.57 5.63 12.44
C PHE A 25 32.45 4.65 12.11
N ALA A 26 32.60 3.35 12.43
CA ALA A 26 31.54 2.37 12.22
C ALA A 26 30.27 2.68 13.02
N LEU A 27 30.43 3.13 14.27
CA LEU A 27 29.29 3.52 15.12
C LEU A 27 28.58 4.77 14.58
N TYR A 28 29.34 5.78 14.15
CA TYR A 28 28.78 7.03 13.61
C TYR A 28 28.21 6.86 12.20
N ALA A 29 28.78 5.96 11.41
CA ALA A 29 28.36 5.67 10.04
C ALA A 29 27.16 4.73 9.94
N THR A 30 26.52 4.35 11.05
CA THR A 30 25.31 3.51 11.02
C THR A 30 24.05 4.40 10.92
N PRO A 31 23.51 4.65 9.72
CA PRO A 31 22.19 5.27 9.58
C PRO A 31 21.14 4.35 10.20
N VAL A 32 20.33 4.92 11.10
CA VAL A 32 19.24 4.20 11.78
C VAL A 32 18.08 4.00 10.79
N PHE A 33 18.20 3.06 9.86
CA PHE A 33 17.15 2.69 8.90
C PHE A 33 16.03 1.83 9.53
N PHE A 34 15.66 2.09 10.78
CA PHE A 34 14.55 1.42 11.43
C PHE A 34 13.26 2.17 11.14
N THR A 35 12.62 1.86 10.01
CA THR A 35 11.20 2.18 9.87
C THR A 35 10.40 1.25 10.78
N PRO A 36 9.63 1.76 11.75
CA PRO A 36 8.80 0.94 12.62
C PRO A 36 7.92 -0.01 11.80
N LYS A 37 7.77 -1.24 12.29
CA LYS A 37 6.96 -2.28 11.65
C LYS A 37 5.54 -1.78 11.32
N GLU A 38 4.94 -1.01 12.24
CA GLU A 38 3.63 -0.39 12.09
C GLU A 38 3.56 0.52 10.86
N LYS A 39 4.56 1.40 10.64
CA LYS A 39 4.60 2.27 9.47
C LYS A 39 4.65 1.47 8.16
N LYS A 40 5.35 0.33 8.14
CA LYS A 40 5.37 -0.56 6.97
C LYS A 40 3.99 -1.20 6.76
N GLN A 41 3.34 -1.65 7.83
CA GLN A 41 2.00 -2.25 7.76
C GLN A 41 0.96 -1.24 7.28
N GLU A 42 0.97 -0.02 7.81
CA GLU A 42 0.11 1.08 7.35
C GLU A 42 0.35 1.43 5.89
N ALA A 43 1.62 1.49 5.45
CA ALA A 43 1.95 1.72 4.05
C ALA A 43 1.40 0.59 3.16
N SER A 44 1.50 -0.67 3.58
CA SER A 44 0.90 -1.79 2.87
C SER A 44 -0.63 -1.69 2.80
N ILE A 45 -1.31 -1.27 3.87
CA ILE A 45 -2.77 -1.06 3.86
C ILE A 45 -3.15 0.04 2.87
N ARG A 46 -2.43 1.17 2.86
CA ARG A 46 -2.66 2.26 1.89
C ARG A 46 -2.46 1.78 0.45
N ALA A 47 -1.44 0.97 0.20
CA ALA A 47 -1.21 0.36 -1.11
C ALA A 47 -2.35 -0.59 -1.50
N ASN A 48 -2.83 -1.42 -0.57
CA ASN A 48 -3.97 -2.30 -0.78
C ASN A 48 -5.25 -1.52 -1.12
N VAL A 49 -5.51 -0.40 -0.43
CA VAL A 49 -6.65 0.47 -0.76
C VAL A 49 -6.50 1.07 -2.16
N ALA A 50 -5.30 1.51 -2.55
CA ALA A 50 -5.06 2.03 -3.90
C ALA A 50 -5.29 0.95 -4.98
N MET A 51 -4.85 -0.29 -4.74
CA MET A 51 -5.11 -1.43 -5.62
C MET A 51 -6.61 -1.74 -5.70
N ALA A 52 -7.31 -1.76 -4.56
CA ALA A 52 -8.76 -1.95 -4.49
C ALA A 52 -9.51 -0.89 -5.30
N VAL A 53 -9.16 0.39 -5.13
CA VAL A 53 -9.74 1.49 -5.91
C VAL A 53 -9.52 1.27 -7.40
N SER A 54 -8.27 1.02 -7.82
CA SER A 54 -7.94 0.81 -9.23
C SER A 54 -8.69 -0.36 -9.84
N ALA A 55 -8.71 -1.51 -9.17
CA ALA A 55 -9.37 -2.71 -9.65
C ALA A 55 -10.90 -2.56 -9.67
N THR A 56 -11.47 -1.85 -8.69
CA THR A 56 -12.91 -1.55 -8.64
C THR A 56 -13.29 -0.62 -9.79
N THR A 57 -12.56 0.47 -9.99
CA THR A 57 -12.77 1.42 -11.10
C THR A 57 -12.70 0.71 -12.45
N ALA A 58 -11.70 -0.15 -12.66
CA ALA A 58 -11.56 -0.91 -13.90
C ALA A 58 -12.77 -1.83 -14.14
N ARG A 59 -13.24 -2.56 -13.12
CA ARG A 59 -14.43 -3.42 -13.25
C ARG A 59 -15.70 -2.62 -13.51
N LEU A 60 -15.87 -1.48 -12.86
CA LEU A 60 -17.00 -0.57 -13.09
C LEU A 60 -17.00 -0.04 -14.54
N ALA A 61 -15.82 0.30 -15.09
CA ALA A 61 -15.70 0.78 -16.46
C ALA A 61 -15.99 -0.29 -17.51
N LEU A 62 -15.70 -1.56 -17.22
CA LEU A 62 -15.89 -2.68 -18.17
C LEU A 62 -17.33 -3.21 -18.21
N LYS A 63 -18.11 -3.07 -17.14
CA LYS A 63 -19.48 -3.60 -17.05
C LYS A 63 -20.47 -2.72 -17.83
N LYS A 64 -20.95 -3.23 -18.98
CA LYS A 64 -21.80 -2.45 -19.90
C LYS A 64 -23.28 -2.30 -19.49
N LYS A 65 -23.91 -3.22 -18.74
CA LYS A 65 -25.30 -3.08 -18.19
C LYS A 65 -25.53 -3.96 -16.94
N ASN A 66 -26.44 -3.52 -16.06
CA ASN A 66 -27.02 -4.25 -14.91
C ASN A 66 -26.03 -4.81 -13.87
N PHE A 67 -24.94 -4.12 -13.56
CA PHE A 67 -24.10 -4.51 -12.43
C PHE A 67 -24.61 -3.87 -11.13
N THR A 68 -24.49 -4.61 -10.04
CA THR A 68 -24.64 -4.06 -8.69
C THR A 68 -23.27 -3.69 -8.13
N ALA A 69 -23.21 -2.66 -7.28
CA ALA A 69 -22.01 -2.31 -6.54
C ALA A 69 -21.52 -3.50 -5.68
N THR A 70 -22.46 -4.28 -5.13
CA THR A 70 -22.16 -5.49 -4.34
C THR A 70 -21.44 -6.55 -5.17
N GLU A 71 -21.88 -6.85 -6.39
CA GLU A 71 -21.20 -7.82 -7.25
C GLU A 71 -19.78 -7.38 -7.59
N VAL A 72 -19.60 -6.10 -7.95
CA VAL A 72 -18.27 -5.57 -8.29
C VAL A 72 -17.34 -5.61 -7.08
N ALA A 73 -17.83 -5.23 -5.90
CA ALA A 73 -17.08 -5.32 -4.66
C ALA A 73 -16.68 -6.77 -4.34
N THR A 74 -17.62 -7.72 -4.46
CA THR A 74 -17.38 -9.15 -4.19
C THR A 74 -16.31 -9.72 -5.12
N MET A 75 -16.49 -9.55 -6.43
CA MET A 75 -15.51 -10.01 -7.43
C MET A 75 -14.13 -9.36 -7.23
N THR A 76 -14.11 -8.07 -6.85
CA THR A 76 -12.85 -7.37 -6.58
C THR A 76 -12.15 -7.93 -5.35
N ALA A 77 -12.87 -8.12 -4.25
CA ALA A 77 -12.32 -8.68 -3.03
C ALA A 77 -11.79 -10.11 -3.24
N GLU A 78 -12.52 -10.95 -3.97
CA GLU A 78 -12.10 -12.31 -4.29
C GLU A 78 -10.80 -12.33 -5.11
N THR A 79 -10.77 -11.66 -6.26
CA THR A 79 -9.57 -11.63 -7.11
C THR A 79 -8.36 -11.04 -6.39
N LEU A 80 -8.54 -9.97 -5.60
CA LEU A 80 -7.40 -9.36 -4.93
C LEU A 80 -6.87 -10.21 -3.76
N ASN A 81 -7.72 -11.00 -3.10
CA ASN A 81 -7.29 -11.94 -2.06
C ASN A 81 -6.50 -13.15 -2.60
N GLU A 82 -6.57 -13.44 -3.90
CA GLU A 82 -5.71 -14.47 -4.54
C GLU A 82 -4.24 -14.05 -4.55
N HIS A 83 -3.97 -12.74 -4.51
CA HIS A 83 -2.62 -12.18 -4.69
C HIS A 83 -2.11 -11.37 -3.50
N ALA A 84 -2.99 -10.94 -2.59
CA ALA A 84 -2.61 -10.16 -1.42
C ALA A 84 -2.95 -10.89 -0.11
N LYS A 85 -2.10 -10.67 0.89
CA LYS A 85 -2.30 -11.13 2.26
C LYS A 85 -2.46 -9.94 3.18
N ASN A 86 -3.20 -10.15 4.27
CA ASN A 86 -3.37 -9.12 5.30
C ASN A 86 -2.00 -8.82 5.94
N PRO A 87 -1.57 -7.54 5.97
CA PRO A 87 -0.24 -7.14 6.45
C PRO A 87 -0.11 -7.16 7.99
N ILE A 88 -1.22 -7.20 8.72
CA ILE A 88 -1.26 -7.22 10.19
C ILE A 88 -1.61 -8.62 10.69
N ASN A 89 -2.80 -9.11 10.35
CA ASN A 89 -3.31 -10.41 10.81
C ASN A 89 -3.51 -11.37 9.64
N LYS A 90 -2.55 -12.28 9.45
CA LYS A 90 -2.54 -13.27 8.35
C LYS A 90 -3.67 -14.30 8.41
N ARG A 91 -4.43 -14.38 9.50
CA ARG A 91 -5.61 -15.25 9.61
C ARG A 91 -6.82 -14.66 8.90
N ASN A 92 -6.85 -13.33 8.74
CA ASN A 92 -7.91 -12.62 8.06
C ASN A 92 -7.55 -12.39 6.60
N LYS A 93 -8.58 -12.28 5.75
CA LYS A 93 -8.43 -11.83 4.36
C LYS A 93 -7.90 -10.40 4.32
N ALA A 94 -7.22 -10.02 3.24
CA ALA A 94 -6.77 -8.63 3.05
C ALA A 94 -7.94 -7.73 2.63
N TYR A 95 -8.88 -8.29 1.87
CA TYR A 95 -10.03 -7.61 1.30
C TYR A 95 -11.32 -8.29 1.76
N THR A 96 -12.32 -7.54 2.21
CA THR A 96 -13.58 -8.12 2.68
C THR A 96 -14.77 -7.19 2.49
N LEU A 97 -15.99 -7.73 2.51
CA LEU A 97 -17.24 -6.99 2.63
C LEU A 97 -17.83 -7.10 4.05
N ASP A 98 -17.22 -7.94 4.90
CA ASP A 98 -17.65 -8.18 6.27
C ASP A 98 -17.21 -7.04 7.21
N ALA A 99 -17.49 -7.22 8.50
CA ALA A 99 -17.05 -6.30 9.55
C ALA A 99 -15.53 -6.03 9.51
N PRO A 100 -15.11 -4.79 9.83
CA PRO A 100 -13.69 -4.42 9.81
C PRO A 100 -12.89 -5.23 10.82
N ALA A 101 -11.74 -5.73 10.35
CA ALA A 101 -10.74 -6.38 11.19
C ALA A 101 -9.36 -5.76 10.95
N GLU A 102 -8.41 -6.03 11.84
CA GLU A 102 -7.07 -5.44 11.75
C GLU A 102 -6.39 -5.73 10.41
N GLY A 103 -5.89 -4.70 9.75
CA GLY A 103 -5.18 -4.78 8.47
C GLY A 103 -6.05 -5.07 7.25
N THR A 104 -7.38 -5.00 7.38
CA THR A 104 -8.32 -5.28 6.29
C THR A 104 -8.67 -4.04 5.48
N VAL A 105 -8.99 -4.26 4.21
CA VAL A 105 -9.66 -3.31 3.34
C VAL A 105 -11.10 -3.76 3.18
N VAL A 106 -12.03 -2.95 3.66
CA VAL A 106 -13.47 -3.23 3.65
C VAL A 106 -14.12 -2.49 2.48
N PHE A 107 -14.91 -3.21 1.69
CA PHE A 107 -15.76 -2.65 0.66
C PHE A 107 -17.17 -2.46 1.23
N ILE A 108 -17.70 -1.25 1.11
CA ILE A 108 -19.06 -0.88 1.50
C ILE A 108 -19.80 -0.46 0.23
N PRO A 109 -20.44 -1.41 -0.47
CA PRO A 109 -21.17 -1.11 -1.69
C PRO A 109 -22.51 -0.43 -1.38
N ASP A 110 -22.83 0.64 -2.11
CA ASP A 110 -24.13 1.30 -2.13
C ASP A 110 -24.74 1.14 -3.53
N ASN A 111 -25.64 0.17 -3.67
CA ASN A 111 -26.30 -0.15 -4.94
C ASN A 111 -27.24 0.97 -5.41
N ALA A 112 -27.83 1.73 -4.49
CA ALA A 112 -28.74 2.82 -4.84
C ALA A 112 -27.97 3.99 -5.45
N LYS A 113 -26.83 4.34 -4.86
CA LYS A 113 -25.94 5.40 -5.35
C LYS A 113 -24.92 4.93 -6.38
N LYS A 114 -24.92 3.64 -6.72
CA LYS A 114 -23.96 2.98 -7.62
C LYS A 114 -22.51 3.32 -7.29
N GLN A 115 -22.18 3.31 -6.01
CA GLN A 115 -20.84 3.65 -5.53
C GLN A 115 -20.32 2.58 -4.58
N ILE A 116 -19.01 2.52 -4.42
CA ILE A 116 -18.35 1.61 -3.49
C ILE A 116 -17.40 2.45 -2.65
N GLU A 117 -17.67 2.51 -1.34
CA GLU A 117 -16.73 3.05 -0.37
C GLU A 117 -15.73 1.96 0.02
N ILE A 118 -14.45 2.33 0.10
CA ILE A 118 -13.32 1.45 0.33
C ILE A 118 -12.54 2.00 1.51
N ASN A 119 -12.55 1.25 2.61
CA ASN A 119 -11.97 1.65 3.89
C ASN A 119 -10.83 0.72 4.27
N GLY A 120 -9.63 1.27 4.48
CA GLY A 120 -8.49 0.53 5.02
C GLY A 120 -8.38 0.70 6.53
N TYR A 121 -8.25 -0.39 7.27
CA TYR A 121 -8.14 -0.39 8.73
C TYR A 121 -6.76 -0.87 9.19
N ALA A 122 -6.18 -0.15 10.14
CA ALA A 122 -4.93 -0.52 10.80
C ALA A 122 -5.23 -1.41 12.01
N HIS A 123 -4.59 -1.16 13.16
CA HIS A 123 -4.93 -1.84 14.41
C HIS A 123 -6.26 -1.34 15.01
N ASP A 124 -6.56 -0.04 14.90
CA ASP A 124 -7.88 0.49 15.27
C ASP A 124 -8.89 0.18 14.15
N THR A 125 -9.90 -0.63 14.45
CA THR A 125 -10.96 -1.03 13.53
C THR A 125 -12.19 -0.13 13.62
N THR A 126 -12.23 0.81 14.58
CA THR A 126 -13.35 1.75 14.74
C THR A 126 -13.23 2.96 13.82
N LYS A 127 -12.01 3.25 13.35
CA LYS A 127 -11.71 4.38 12.47
C LYS A 127 -10.87 3.93 11.28
N PRO A 128 -11.31 4.18 10.04
CA PRO A 128 -10.50 3.86 8.88
C PRO A 128 -9.24 4.73 8.84
N LEU A 129 -8.10 4.10 8.58
CA LEU A 129 -6.83 4.78 8.30
C LEU A 129 -6.92 5.61 7.01
N ILE A 130 -7.69 5.11 6.04
CA ILE A 130 -7.94 5.77 4.76
C ILE A 130 -9.29 5.32 4.21
N THR A 131 -10.04 6.29 3.68
CA THR A 131 -11.33 6.09 2.99
C THR A 131 -11.23 6.61 1.56
N ARG A 132 -11.77 5.85 0.62
CA ARG A 132 -11.92 6.24 -0.79
C ARG A 132 -13.29 5.81 -1.30
N VAL A 133 -13.90 6.66 -2.13
CA VAL A 133 -15.18 6.35 -2.77
C VAL A 133 -14.96 6.23 -4.26
N VAL A 134 -15.47 5.16 -4.84
CA VAL A 134 -15.47 4.93 -6.29
C VAL A 134 -16.91 5.02 -6.79
N HIS A 135 -17.15 5.90 -7.74
CA HIS A 135 -18.47 6.08 -8.35
C HIS A 135 -18.58 5.28 -9.65
N GLY A 136 -19.70 4.60 -9.85
CA GLY A 136 -20.05 3.98 -11.12
C GLY A 136 -20.36 5.05 -12.18
N TYR A 137 -20.01 4.78 -13.43
CA TYR A 137 -20.35 5.65 -14.54
C TYR A 137 -21.84 5.54 -14.86
N GLU A 138 -22.60 6.62 -14.68
CA GLU A 138 -23.84 6.79 -15.44
C GLU A 138 -23.44 7.29 -16.83
N HIS A 139 -23.72 6.50 -17.88
CA HIS A 139 -23.69 7.02 -19.24
C HIS A 139 -24.67 8.20 -19.28
N ASN A 140 -24.14 9.42 -19.37
CA ASN A 140 -24.91 10.59 -19.75
C ASN A 140 -25.75 10.21 -20.97
N LYS A 141 -27.08 10.16 -20.80
CA LYS A 141 -27.99 10.21 -21.94
C LYS A 141 -27.80 11.60 -22.53
N THR A 142 -26.87 11.75 -23.46
CA THR A 142 -26.81 12.92 -24.32
C THR A 142 -28.18 13.03 -24.95
N GLN A 143 -28.85 14.13 -24.61
CA GLN A 143 -30.16 14.48 -25.11
C GLN A 143 -30.07 14.51 -26.63
N GLU A 144 -30.76 13.58 -27.31
CA GLU A 144 -31.12 13.77 -28.70
C GLU A 144 -32.08 14.96 -28.72
N GLY A 145 -31.50 16.13 -28.94
CA GLY A 145 -32.22 17.35 -29.27
C GLY A 145 -33.12 17.04 -30.45
N THR A 146 -34.41 16.95 -30.14
CA THR A 146 -35.50 16.98 -31.10
C THR A 146 -35.39 18.29 -31.88
N GLN A 147 -34.74 18.27 -33.05
CA GLN A 147 -35.05 19.26 -34.09
C GLN A 147 -36.24 18.73 -34.88
N ASN A 148 -37.43 18.96 -34.30
CA ASN A 148 -38.68 18.90 -35.04
C ASN A 148 -38.91 20.27 -35.70
N LYS A 149 -39.01 20.20 -37.04
CA LYS A 149 -39.73 21.09 -37.97
C LYS A 149 -39.34 22.56 -38.06
#